data_AF-A0A848X1D9-F1
#
_entry.id   AF-A0A848X1D9-F1
#
_cell.length_a   1.000
_cell.length_b   1.000
_cell.length_c   1.000
_cell.angle_alpha   90.00
_cell.angle_beta   90.00
_cell.angle_gamma   90.00
#
_symmetry.space_group_name_H-M   'P 1'
#
loop_
_entity.id
_entity.type
_entity.pdbx_description
1 polymer ?
#
loop_
_entity_poly.entity_id
_entity_poly.type
_entity_poly.pdbx_seq_one_letter_code
_entity_poly.pdbx_strand_id
1 'polypeptide(L)'
;MKFSVAAAESVLEEHRKHTAVRDFATSYDPAEITADHQQVETVSGFQVDDRPLLFFTPDFAEVVIDAAIFPEGLHVVRVTCLGDGDSGTCGRIEPEAFRKLGATEVTQFLIRSHAIETWVHLGADLEIVSETELPMAGVSTITVSGEHRYFTNEEVVEPVNFTVRFDAKGRIDVIGVKP
;
A
#
# COMPACT_ATOMS: atom_id res chain seq x y z
N MET A 1 12.24 10.52 -5.19
CA MET A 1 11.15 10.49 -6.22
C MET A 1 9.87 10.99 -5.55
N LYS A 2 9.26 12.06 -6.08
CA LYS A 2 8.05 12.67 -5.50
C LYS A 2 6.76 12.15 -6.14
N PHE A 3 5.71 11.99 -5.34
CA PHE A 3 4.39 11.57 -5.78
C PHE A 3 3.33 12.00 -4.76
N SER A 4 2.09 12.16 -5.22
CA SER A 4 0.96 12.51 -4.37
C SER A 4 -0.08 11.39 -4.38
N VAL A 5 -0.77 11.24 -3.25
CA VAL A 5 -1.96 10.41 -3.11
C VAL A 5 -3.10 11.29 -2.64
N ALA A 6 -4.25 11.20 -3.30
CA ALA A 6 -5.43 12.02 -3.00
C ALA A 6 -6.63 11.13 -2.72
N ALA A 7 -7.47 11.54 -1.76
CA ALA A 7 -8.66 10.78 -1.39
C ALA A 7 -9.61 10.53 -2.57
N ALA A 8 -9.77 11.52 -3.44
CA ALA A 8 -10.61 11.46 -4.63
C ALA A 8 -10.14 10.42 -5.68
N GLU A 9 -8.89 9.98 -5.59
CA GLU A 9 -8.25 9.02 -6.50
C GLU A 9 -7.92 7.70 -5.78
N SER A 10 -8.66 7.38 -4.71
CA SER A 10 -8.41 6.19 -3.90
C SER A 10 -9.21 4.97 -4.34
N VAL A 11 -8.73 3.78 -3.95
CA VAL A 11 -9.45 2.51 -4.11
C VAL A 11 -10.87 2.57 -3.50
N LEU A 12 -11.05 3.27 -2.38
CA LEU A 12 -12.37 3.44 -1.77
C LEU A 12 -13.33 4.23 -2.66
N GLU A 13 -12.87 5.33 -3.25
CA GLU A 13 -13.70 6.13 -4.17
C GLU A 13 -14.04 5.36 -5.44
N GLU A 14 -13.14 4.52 -5.92
CA GLU A 14 -13.46 3.58 -7.00
C GLU A 14 -14.51 2.56 -6.56
N HIS A 15 -14.32 1.91 -5.40
CA HIS A 15 -15.25 0.92 -4.85
C HIS A 15 -16.67 1.48 -4.66
N ARG A 16 -16.77 2.74 -4.23
CA ARG A 16 -18.02 3.49 -4.06
C ARG A 16 -18.80 3.71 -5.36
N LYS A 17 -18.15 3.60 -6.53
CA LYS A 17 -18.85 3.65 -7.83
C LYS A 17 -19.66 2.37 -8.10
N HIS A 18 -19.32 1.27 -7.43
CA HIS A 18 -19.92 -0.04 -7.65
C HIS A 18 -20.85 -0.46 -6.50
N THR A 19 -20.53 -0.08 -5.25
CA THR A 19 -21.29 -0.49 -4.06
C THR A 19 -21.28 0.55 -2.95
N ALA A 20 -22.17 0.40 -1.97
CA ALA A 20 -22.32 1.32 -0.84
C ALA A 20 -21.36 0.99 0.31
N VAL A 21 -20.07 1.31 0.13
CA VAL A 21 -19.03 1.13 1.15
C VAL A 21 -18.68 2.46 1.83
N ARG A 22 -18.58 2.43 3.16
CA ARG A 22 -18.43 3.65 3.97
C ARG A 22 -16.99 3.91 4.39
N ASP A 23 -16.24 2.89 4.71
CA ASP A 23 -14.92 3.02 5.32
C ASP A 23 -13.84 2.42 4.42
N PHE A 24 -12.60 2.86 4.61
CA PHE A 24 -11.45 2.22 3.98
C PHE A 24 -11.32 0.77 4.45
N ALA A 25 -10.78 -0.07 3.57
CA ALA A 25 -10.43 -1.43 3.92
C ALA A 25 -9.46 -1.44 5.11
N THR A 26 -9.61 -2.41 6.02
CA THR A 26 -8.63 -2.68 7.08
C THR A 26 -7.66 -3.79 6.69
N SER A 27 -8.00 -4.54 5.65
CA SER A 27 -7.22 -5.61 5.05
C SER A 27 -7.67 -5.86 3.61
N TYR A 28 -6.80 -6.49 2.83
CA TYR A 28 -7.10 -7.07 1.53
C TYR A 28 -6.90 -8.57 1.62
N ASP A 29 -8.00 -9.32 1.58
CA ASP A 29 -7.94 -10.77 1.69
C ASP A 29 -7.36 -11.39 0.41
N PRO A 30 -6.56 -12.46 0.53
CA PRO A 30 -5.98 -13.13 -0.62
C PRO A 30 -7.06 -13.94 -1.35
N ALA A 31 -7.14 -13.80 -2.68
CA ALA A 31 -8.07 -14.56 -3.52
C ALA A 31 -7.38 -15.21 -4.72
N GLU A 32 -7.88 -16.38 -5.11
CA GLU A 32 -7.58 -16.97 -6.42
C GLU A 32 -8.34 -16.19 -7.50
N ILE A 33 -7.62 -15.47 -8.34
CA ILE A 33 -8.24 -14.58 -9.33
C ILE A 33 -8.73 -15.38 -10.54
N THR A 34 -9.99 -15.16 -10.90
CA THR A 34 -10.67 -15.75 -12.06
C THR A 34 -11.02 -14.67 -13.08
N ALA A 35 -11.56 -15.07 -14.24
CA ALA A 35 -12.02 -14.13 -15.27
C ALA A 35 -13.22 -13.26 -14.84
N ASP A 36 -13.93 -13.64 -13.77
CA ASP A 36 -15.08 -12.89 -13.26
C ASP A 36 -14.67 -11.77 -12.29
N HIS A 37 -13.41 -11.75 -11.85
CA HIS A 37 -12.87 -10.66 -11.05
C HIS A 37 -12.57 -9.46 -11.95
N GLN A 38 -12.88 -8.27 -11.46
CA GLN A 38 -12.55 -7.03 -12.17
C GLN A 38 -11.33 -6.38 -11.54
N GLN A 39 -10.37 -5.94 -12.34
CA GLN A 39 -9.20 -5.21 -11.81
C GLN A 39 -9.62 -3.89 -11.16
N VAL A 40 -8.86 -3.47 -10.14
CA VAL A 40 -8.99 -2.12 -9.57
C VAL A 40 -8.14 -1.15 -10.40
N GLU A 41 -8.80 -0.24 -11.11
CA GLU A 41 -8.16 0.66 -12.09
C GLU A 41 -7.22 1.67 -11.45
N THR A 42 -7.51 2.11 -10.23
CA THR A 42 -6.67 3.05 -9.47
C THR A 42 -5.23 2.55 -9.29
N VAL A 43 -5.04 1.23 -9.24
CA VAL A 43 -3.75 0.58 -9.02
C VAL A 43 -3.38 -0.41 -10.13
N SER A 44 -4.09 -0.41 -11.27
CA SER A 44 -3.88 -1.37 -12.36
C SER A 44 -2.52 -1.21 -13.05
N GLY A 45 -1.85 -0.06 -12.89
CA GLY A 45 -0.49 0.15 -13.36
C GLY A 45 0.57 -0.69 -12.64
N PHE A 46 0.26 -1.25 -11.47
CA PHE A 46 1.13 -2.17 -10.74
C PHE A 46 0.77 -3.61 -11.10
N GLN A 47 1.71 -4.33 -11.69
CA GLN A 47 1.44 -5.65 -12.24
C GLN A 47 2.66 -6.56 -12.29
N VAL A 48 2.42 -7.87 -12.17
CA VAL A 48 3.44 -8.91 -12.36
C VAL A 48 3.03 -9.74 -13.58
N ASP A 49 3.89 -9.80 -14.59
CA ASP A 49 3.61 -10.52 -15.84
C ASP A 49 2.24 -10.15 -16.46
N ASP A 50 1.97 -8.83 -16.57
CA ASP A 50 0.70 -8.25 -17.06
C ASP A 50 -0.55 -8.59 -16.23
N ARG A 51 -0.36 -9.06 -14.99
CA ARG A 51 -1.45 -9.34 -14.04
C ARG A 51 -1.52 -8.26 -12.96
N PRO A 52 -2.65 -7.53 -12.84
CA PRO A 52 -2.88 -6.57 -11.76
C PRO A 52 -2.79 -7.22 -10.38
N LEU A 53 -2.59 -6.40 -9.34
CA LEU A 53 -2.43 -6.89 -7.97
C LEU A 53 -3.74 -6.90 -7.17
N LEU A 54 -4.61 -5.88 -7.33
CA LEU A 54 -5.93 -5.82 -6.67
C LEU A 54 -7.07 -6.01 -7.65
N PHE A 55 -8.12 -6.65 -7.15
CA PHE A 55 -9.34 -6.93 -7.87
C PHE A 55 -10.57 -6.68 -7.00
N PHE A 56 -11.67 -6.32 -7.63
CA PHE A 56 -13.00 -6.49 -7.06
C PHE A 56 -13.45 -7.93 -7.21
N THR A 57 -14.13 -8.42 -6.19
CA THR A 57 -14.98 -9.63 -6.27
C THR A 57 -16.08 -9.45 -7.34
N PRO A 58 -16.63 -10.54 -7.91
CA PRO A 58 -17.60 -10.44 -9.01
C PRO A 58 -18.87 -9.62 -8.72
N ASP A 59 -19.27 -9.53 -7.45
CA ASP A 59 -20.40 -8.73 -6.97
C ASP A 59 -19.99 -7.35 -6.44
N PHE A 60 -18.70 -7.01 -6.54
CA PHE A 60 -18.06 -5.82 -5.98
C PHE A 60 -18.28 -5.67 -4.47
N ALA A 61 -18.59 -6.73 -3.72
CA ALA A 61 -18.75 -6.62 -2.28
C ALA A 61 -17.43 -6.25 -1.59
N GLU A 62 -16.34 -6.82 -2.11
CA GLU A 62 -15.01 -6.76 -1.50
C GLU A 62 -13.93 -6.44 -2.54
N VAL A 63 -12.85 -5.84 -2.04
CA VAL A 63 -11.59 -5.70 -2.78
C VAL A 63 -10.61 -6.73 -2.24
N VAL A 64 -10.08 -7.56 -3.12
CA VAL A 64 -9.19 -8.68 -2.81
C VAL A 64 -7.84 -8.49 -3.49
N ILE A 65 -6.82 -9.16 -2.96
CA ILE A 65 -5.47 -9.17 -3.54
C ILE A 65 -5.15 -10.54 -4.11
N ASP A 66 -4.35 -10.58 -5.18
CA ASP A 66 -3.98 -11.84 -5.82
C ASP A 66 -3.17 -12.76 -4.88
N ALA A 67 -3.75 -13.90 -4.49
CA ALA A 67 -3.12 -14.88 -3.61
C ALA A 67 -1.85 -15.51 -4.19
N ALA A 68 -1.67 -15.50 -5.52
CA ALA A 68 -0.44 -16.00 -6.14
C ALA A 68 0.76 -15.06 -5.89
N ILE A 69 0.49 -13.79 -5.56
CA ILE A 69 1.51 -12.75 -5.34
C ILE A 69 1.60 -12.41 -3.85
N PHE A 70 0.45 -12.31 -3.16
CA PHE A 70 0.33 -12.01 -1.73
C PHE A 70 -0.48 -13.11 -1.03
N PRO A 71 0.12 -14.28 -0.76
CA PRO A 71 -0.61 -15.47 -0.29
C PRO A 71 -1.25 -15.33 1.09
N GLU A 72 -0.78 -14.39 1.90
CA GLU A 72 -1.31 -14.10 3.24
C GLU A 72 -2.24 -12.89 3.26
N GLY A 73 -2.50 -12.28 2.10
CA GLY A 73 -3.18 -11.01 2.00
C GLY A 73 -2.33 -9.83 2.48
N LEU A 74 -2.99 -8.69 2.67
CA LEU A 74 -2.40 -7.50 3.27
C LEU A 74 -3.25 -7.01 4.44
N HIS A 75 -2.59 -6.56 5.49
CA HIS A 75 -3.16 -5.76 6.56
C HIS A 75 -2.79 -4.29 6.35
N VAL A 76 -3.77 -3.41 6.57
CA VAL A 76 -3.52 -1.98 6.49
C VAL A 76 -2.67 -1.52 7.68
N VAL A 77 -1.55 -0.87 7.39
CA VAL A 77 -0.70 -0.22 8.40
C VAL A 77 -0.88 1.28 8.31
N ARG A 78 -1.43 1.87 9.38
CA ARG A 78 -1.61 3.32 9.50
C ARG A 78 -0.35 3.98 10.03
N VAL A 79 0.45 4.56 9.13
CA VAL A 79 1.74 5.16 9.50
C VAL A 79 1.59 6.44 10.31
N THR A 80 0.48 7.15 10.17
CA THR A 80 0.16 8.35 10.96
C THR A 80 -0.07 8.06 12.45
N CYS A 81 -0.19 6.77 12.82
CA CYS A 81 -0.32 6.33 14.22
C CYS A 81 0.92 5.58 14.73
N LEU A 82 1.96 5.40 13.92
CA LEU A 82 3.20 4.75 14.36
C LEU A 82 4.10 5.75 15.07
N GLY A 83 4.53 5.40 16.29
CA GLY A 83 5.61 6.09 16.96
C GLY A 83 6.97 5.82 16.31
N ASP A 84 7.98 6.57 16.73
CA ASP A 84 9.36 6.38 16.27
C ASP A 84 9.89 4.99 16.67
N GLY A 85 10.23 4.19 15.66
CA GLY A 85 10.66 2.79 15.84
C GLY A 85 9.52 1.78 16.04
N ASP A 86 8.28 2.23 16.22
CA ASP A 86 7.12 1.32 16.22
C ASP A 86 6.93 0.74 14.81
N SER A 87 6.41 -0.49 14.74
CA SER A 87 6.23 -1.16 13.47
C SER A 87 4.91 -1.91 13.37
N GLY A 88 4.38 -1.96 12.15
CA GLY A 88 3.27 -2.80 11.75
C GLY A 88 3.68 -3.71 10.59
N THR A 89 3.18 -4.94 10.58
CA THR A 89 3.40 -5.86 9.46
C THR A 89 2.26 -5.73 8.47
N CYS A 90 2.59 -5.38 7.23
CA CYS A 90 1.63 -5.19 6.15
C CYS A 90 1.26 -6.52 5.48
N GLY A 91 2.19 -7.47 5.40
CA GLY A 91 1.90 -8.80 4.85
C GLY A 91 3.15 -9.48 4.30
N ARG A 92 2.96 -10.36 3.30
CA ARG A 92 4.04 -11.07 2.62
C ARG A 92 3.81 -11.08 1.12
N ILE A 93 4.84 -10.71 0.36
CA ILE A 93 4.91 -10.85 -1.09
C ILE A 93 5.75 -12.08 -1.47
N GLU A 94 5.35 -12.80 -2.52
CA GLU A 94 6.15 -13.91 -3.02
C GLU A 94 7.50 -13.43 -3.57
N PRO A 95 8.63 -14.08 -3.23
CA PRO A 95 9.96 -13.58 -3.58
C PRO A 95 10.21 -13.39 -5.08
N GLU A 96 9.58 -14.22 -5.93
CA GLU A 96 9.70 -14.05 -7.39
C GLU A 96 8.97 -12.80 -7.89
N ALA A 97 7.74 -12.56 -7.40
CA ALA A 97 7.00 -11.35 -7.71
C ALA A 97 7.73 -10.10 -7.21
N PHE A 98 8.29 -10.16 -6.00
CA PHE A 98 9.12 -9.08 -5.46
C PHE A 98 10.34 -8.78 -6.34
N ARG A 99 11.02 -9.79 -6.88
CA ARG A 99 12.14 -9.58 -7.82
C ARG A 99 11.73 -8.91 -9.13
N LYS A 100 10.48 -9.11 -9.58
CA LYS A 100 9.97 -8.53 -10.83
C LYS A 100 9.55 -7.07 -10.67
N LEU A 101 8.89 -6.73 -9.57
CA LEU A 101 8.45 -5.36 -9.25
C LEU A 101 9.59 -4.49 -8.66
N GLY A 102 10.38 -5.06 -7.76
CA GLY A 102 11.34 -4.32 -6.95
C GLY A 102 10.71 -3.56 -5.77
N ALA A 103 11.54 -3.13 -4.83
CA ALA A 103 11.10 -2.55 -3.55
C ALA A 103 10.35 -1.21 -3.73
N THR A 104 10.84 -0.36 -4.64
CA THR A 104 10.22 0.94 -4.93
C THR A 104 8.80 0.79 -5.48
N GLU A 105 8.59 -0.11 -6.45
CA GLU A 105 7.27 -0.28 -7.08
C GLU A 105 6.27 -0.92 -6.10
N VAL A 106 6.70 -1.94 -5.34
CA VAL A 106 5.87 -2.52 -4.28
C VAL A 106 5.50 -1.47 -3.23
N THR A 107 6.43 -0.61 -2.83
CA THR A 107 6.14 0.45 -1.84
C THR A 107 5.10 1.44 -2.38
N GLN A 108 5.22 1.87 -3.64
CA GLN A 108 4.25 2.77 -4.26
C GLN A 108 2.87 2.14 -4.38
N PHE A 109 2.83 0.86 -4.77
CA PHE A 109 1.61 0.08 -4.81
C PHE A 109 0.92 0.04 -3.45
N LEU A 110 1.65 -0.31 -2.38
CA LEU A 110 1.09 -0.40 -1.03
C LEU A 110 0.54 0.94 -0.53
N ILE A 111 1.20 2.06 -0.88
CA ILE A 111 0.72 3.40 -0.52
C ILE A 111 -0.52 3.78 -1.33
N ARG A 112 -0.52 3.53 -2.66
CA ARG A 112 -1.65 3.89 -3.54
C ARG A 112 -2.88 3.00 -3.32
N SER A 113 -2.69 1.74 -2.94
CA SER A 113 -3.77 0.85 -2.52
C SER A 113 -4.25 1.13 -1.10
N HIS A 114 -3.61 2.04 -0.34
CA HIS A 114 -3.85 2.26 1.08
C HIS A 114 -3.57 1.05 1.99
N ALA A 115 -2.86 0.03 1.52
CA ALA A 115 -2.27 -0.97 2.42
C ALA A 115 -1.27 -0.32 3.40
N ILE A 116 -0.67 0.81 3.01
CA ILE A 116 0.01 1.75 3.89
C ILE A 116 -0.81 3.04 3.90
N GLU A 117 -1.57 3.27 4.97
CA GLU A 117 -2.43 4.44 5.13
C GLU A 117 -1.60 5.63 5.61
N THR A 118 -1.32 6.56 4.69
CA THR A 118 -0.44 7.73 4.88
C THR A 118 -1.18 9.02 5.21
N TRP A 119 -2.51 9.01 5.19
CA TRP A 119 -3.35 10.18 5.41
C TRP A 119 -4.73 9.78 5.95
N VAL A 120 -5.51 10.75 6.45
CA VAL A 120 -6.79 10.49 7.12
C VAL A 120 -8.00 11.01 6.31
N HIS A 121 -7.92 12.22 5.73
CA HIS A 121 -9.06 12.83 5.03
C HIS A 121 -8.79 13.29 3.59
N LEU A 122 -7.65 13.93 3.31
CA LEU A 122 -7.45 14.63 2.03
C LEU A 122 -6.44 13.94 1.12
N GLY A 123 -5.30 13.56 1.66
CA GLY A 123 -4.19 13.02 0.88
C GLY A 123 -2.84 13.24 1.54
N ALA A 124 -1.79 12.86 0.83
CA ALA A 124 -0.41 13.07 1.22
C ALA A 124 0.47 13.40 0.00
N ASP A 125 1.44 14.28 0.22
CA ASP A 125 2.53 14.57 -0.71
C ASP A 125 3.79 13.89 -0.18
N LEU A 126 4.32 12.92 -0.94
CA LEU A 126 5.34 11.98 -0.48
C LEU A 126 6.56 11.98 -1.39
N GLU A 127 7.70 11.61 -0.81
CA GLU A 127 8.96 11.40 -1.49
C GLU A 127 9.64 10.12 -1.00
N ILE A 128 10.04 9.25 -1.93
CA ILE A 128 11.06 8.23 -1.65
C ILE A 128 12.41 8.94 -1.56
N VAL A 129 12.98 8.97 -0.35
CA VAL A 129 14.22 9.68 -0.04
C VAL A 129 15.44 8.76 0.00
N SER A 130 15.23 7.46 0.22
CA SER A 130 16.30 6.47 0.23
C SER A 130 15.78 5.10 -0.18
N GLU A 131 16.61 4.36 -0.92
CA GLU A 131 16.47 2.94 -1.19
C GLU A 131 17.80 2.28 -0.80
N THR A 132 17.75 1.28 0.07
CA THR A 132 18.94 0.53 0.48
C THR A 132 18.67 -0.96 0.32
N GLU A 133 19.51 -1.61 -0.47
CA GLU A 133 19.53 -3.06 -0.60
C GLU A 133 20.74 -3.61 0.13
N LEU A 134 20.53 -4.68 0.90
CA LEU A 134 21.56 -5.46 1.56
C LEU A 134 21.53 -6.87 0.96
N PRO A 135 22.16 -7.10 -0.21
CA PRO A 135 21.99 -8.34 -0.98
C PRO A 135 22.39 -9.59 -0.21
N MET A 136 23.42 -9.50 0.64
CA MET A 136 23.87 -10.64 1.46
C MET A 136 22.92 -10.99 2.60
N ALA A 137 22.08 -10.04 3.04
CA ALA A 137 21.06 -10.25 4.05
C ALA A 137 19.68 -10.54 3.43
N GLY A 138 19.51 -10.35 2.12
CA GLY A 138 18.22 -10.42 1.43
C GLY A 138 17.22 -9.38 1.94
N VAL A 139 17.71 -8.23 2.41
CA VAL A 139 16.87 -7.16 2.97
C VAL A 139 16.90 -5.96 2.05
N SER A 140 15.73 -5.41 1.73
CA SER A 140 15.59 -4.13 1.05
C SER A 140 14.79 -3.17 1.93
N THR A 141 15.15 -1.89 1.91
CA THR A 141 14.45 -0.84 2.67
C THR A 141 14.19 0.37 1.79
N ILE A 142 12.97 0.91 1.89
CA ILE A 142 12.55 2.15 1.24
C ILE A 142 12.14 3.13 2.33
N THR A 143 12.82 4.27 2.41
CA THR A 143 12.44 5.34 3.32
C THR A 143 11.62 6.38 2.56
N VAL A 144 10.44 6.68 3.10
CA VAL A 144 9.47 7.63 2.57
C VAL A 144 9.33 8.77 3.58
N SER A 145 9.32 10.00 3.05
CA SER A 145 9.15 11.23 3.81
C SER A 145 8.15 12.12 3.09
N GLY A 146 7.40 12.92 3.83
CA GLY A 146 6.46 13.86 3.24
C GLY A 146 5.54 14.51 4.26
N GLU A 147 4.38 14.94 3.78
CA GLU A 147 3.34 15.55 4.59
C GLU A 147 1.97 14.97 4.24
N HIS A 148 1.09 14.89 5.23
CA HIS A 148 -0.30 14.50 5.03
C HIS A 148 -1.22 15.63 5.46
N ARG A 149 -2.38 15.69 4.81
CA ARG A 149 -3.37 16.76 5.01
C ARG A 149 -4.69 16.20 5.49
N TYR A 150 -5.28 16.86 6.49
CA TYR A 150 -6.57 16.46 7.05
C TYR A 150 -7.32 17.65 7.67
N PHE A 151 -8.63 17.51 7.82
CA PHE A 151 -9.47 18.49 8.52
C PHE A 151 -9.82 18.04 9.95
N THR A 152 -9.79 18.97 10.89
CA THR A 152 -10.48 18.86 12.20
C THR A 152 -11.53 19.96 12.33
N ASN A 153 -11.09 21.21 12.48
CA ASN A 153 -11.87 22.45 12.33
C ASN A 153 -11.26 23.39 11.28
N GLU A 154 -9.96 23.22 11.03
CA GLU A 154 -9.16 23.88 10.00
C GLU A 154 -8.34 22.82 9.26
N GLU A 155 -7.74 23.19 8.13
CA GLU A 155 -6.82 22.33 7.40
C GLU A 155 -5.52 22.20 8.20
N VAL A 156 -5.13 20.96 8.49
CA VAL A 156 -3.89 20.62 9.19
C VAL A 156 -2.96 19.91 8.22
N VAL A 157 -1.69 20.31 8.24
CA VAL A 157 -0.60 19.70 7.49
C VAL A 157 0.45 19.22 8.48
N GLU A 158 0.72 17.92 8.50
CA GLU A 158 1.67 17.29 9.42
C GLU A 158 2.67 16.40 8.67
N PRO A 159 3.92 16.32 9.16
CA PRO A 159 4.92 15.47 8.54
C PRO A 159 4.59 13.99 8.75
N VAL A 160 4.91 13.17 7.75
CA VAL A 160 4.82 11.71 7.81
C VAL A 160 6.12 11.10 7.30
N ASN A 161 6.77 10.27 8.11
CA ASN A 161 8.00 9.58 7.73
C ASN A 161 7.94 8.12 8.18
N PHE A 162 8.34 7.23 7.30
CA PHE A 162 8.37 5.80 7.59
C PHE A 162 9.37 5.07 6.71
N THR A 163 9.77 3.89 7.14
CA THR A 163 10.56 2.96 6.33
C THR A 163 9.77 1.69 6.08
N VAL A 164 9.68 1.27 4.82
CA VAL A 164 9.20 -0.05 4.43
C VAL A 164 10.39 -0.99 4.33
N ARG A 165 10.33 -2.12 5.03
CA ARG A 165 11.37 -3.15 5.05
C ARG A 165 10.82 -4.44 4.46
N PHE A 166 11.57 -4.98 3.51
CA PHE A 166 11.35 -6.28 2.89
C PHE A 166 12.44 -7.24 3.37
N ASP A 167 12.06 -8.39 3.92
CA ASP A 167 13.02 -9.45 4.29
C ASP A 167 13.20 -10.50 3.18
N ALA A 168 14.13 -11.42 3.40
CA ALA A 168 14.48 -12.45 2.42
C ALA A 168 13.33 -13.43 2.10
N LYS A 169 12.29 -13.47 2.93
CA LYS A 169 11.08 -14.27 2.76
C LYS A 169 9.92 -13.46 2.18
N GLY A 170 10.15 -12.19 1.86
CA GLY A 170 9.15 -11.28 1.33
C GLY A 170 8.22 -10.70 2.38
N ARG A 171 8.52 -10.82 3.69
CA ARG A 171 7.75 -10.13 4.73
C ARG A 171 7.90 -8.62 4.56
N ILE A 172 6.79 -7.91 4.72
CA ILE A 172 6.69 -6.46 4.57
C ILE A 172 6.38 -5.86 5.94
N ASP A 173 7.35 -5.16 6.52
CA ASP A 173 7.16 -4.38 7.75
C ASP A 173 7.24 -2.89 7.43
N VAL A 174 6.42 -2.10 8.11
CA VAL A 174 6.40 -0.64 8.01
C VAL A 174 6.75 -0.08 9.36
N ILE A 175 7.76 0.79 9.40
CA ILE A 175 8.38 1.29 10.63
C ILE A 175 8.22 2.81 10.66
N GLY A 176 7.65 3.35 11.73
CA GLY A 176 7.54 4.79 11.96
C GLY A 176 8.92 5.41 12.17
N VAL A 177 9.16 6.57 11.55
CA VAL A 177 10.40 7.33 11.69
C VAL A 177 10.06 8.74 12.14
N LYS A 178 10.76 9.26 13.15
CA LYS A 178 10.59 10.66 13.52
C LYS A 178 10.97 11.61 12.37
N PRO A 179 10.19 12.69 12.12
CA PRO A 179 10.59 13.78 11.24
C PRO A 179 11.89 14.46 11.65
#